data_AF-A0A2D6MIS5-F1
#
_entry.id   AF-A0A2D6MIS5-F1
#
_cell.length_a   1.000
_cell.length_b   1.000
_cell.length_c   1.000
_cell.angle_alpha   90.00
_cell.angle_beta   90.00
_cell.angle_gamma   90.00
#
_symmetry.space_group_name_H-M   'P 1'
#
loop_
_entity.id
_entity.type
_entity.pdbx_description
1 polymer ?
#
loop_
_entity_poly.entity_id
_entity_poly.type
_entity_poly.pdbx_seq_one_letter_code
_entity_poly.pdbx_strand_id
1 'polypeptide(L)'
;MGEKLKLGSVIDIKGNPLIMGEVAKMGQEVYEGEDIIGIQGDMIIISGKSLSIIEEDGDVSCTPTKLTGNNDFECVIEQDLDLEAMWDNVVWEEITDIAEEVVYEIDNITATAGVRG
;
A
#
# COMPACT_ATOMS: atom_id res chain seq x y z
N MET A 1 9.38 20.34 1.42
CA MET A 1 10.08 19.24 0.74
C MET A 1 10.08 18.12 1.75
N GLY A 2 9.11 17.19 1.66
CA GLY A 2 8.96 16.13 2.66
C GLY A 2 10.19 15.23 2.65
N GLU A 3 10.69 14.86 3.83
CA GLU A 3 11.73 13.84 3.92
C GLU A 3 11.15 12.53 3.36
N LYS A 4 11.86 11.93 2.40
CA LYS A 4 11.51 10.60 1.91
C LYS A 4 11.64 9.62 3.08
N LEU A 5 10.56 8.92 3.41
CA LEU A 5 10.58 7.94 4.48
C LEU A 5 11.42 6.73 4.05
N LYS A 6 12.45 6.40 4.84
CA LYS A 6 13.26 5.19 4.61
C LYS A 6 12.46 3.98 5.06
N LEU A 7 12.22 3.05 4.14
CA LEU A 7 11.44 1.84 4.39
C LEU A 7 12.31 0.60 4.63
N GLY A 8 13.51 0.56 4.04
CA GLY A 8 14.40 -0.58 4.23
C GLY A 8 15.75 -0.47 3.54
N SER A 9 16.39 -1.63 3.38
CA SER A 9 17.64 -1.79 2.63
C SER A 9 17.69 -3.13 1.89
N VAL A 10 18.32 -3.15 0.73
CA VAL A 10 18.48 -4.36 -0.09
C VAL A 10 19.47 -5.32 0.56
N ILE A 11 19.04 -6.54 0.82
CA ILE A 11 19.83 -7.59 1.48
C ILE A 11 20.13 -8.80 0.61
N ASP A 12 19.48 -8.95 -0.54
CA ASP A 12 19.81 -9.95 -1.55
C ASP A 12 19.32 -9.52 -2.93
N ILE A 13 20.06 -9.89 -3.97
CA ILE A 13 19.76 -9.56 -5.37
C ILE A 13 20.12 -10.73 -6.27
N LYS A 14 19.22 -11.07 -7.18
CA LYS A 14 19.49 -11.94 -8.32
C LYS A 14 19.13 -11.20 -9.60
N GLY A 15 20.01 -11.28 -10.59
CA GLY A 15 19.81 -10.60 -11.87
C GLY A 15 20.08 -9.10 -11.78
N ASN A 16 19.32 -8.29 -12.50
CA ASN A 16 19.53 -6.83 -12.56
C ASN A 16 18.22 -6.03 -12.41
N PRO A 17 17.47 -6.20 -11.31
CA PRO A 17 16.33 -5.35 -11.05
C PRO A 17 16.79 -3.89 -10.91
N LEU A 18 15.92 -2.97 -11.33
CA LEU A 18 16.13 -1.53 -11.27
C LEU A 18 15.35 -0.96 -10.08
N ILE A 19 15.96 -0.03 -9.35
CA ILE A 19 15.29 0.86 -8.39
C ILE A 19 15.43 2.27 -8.95
N MET A 20 14.32 2.98 -9.17
CA MET A 20 14.30 4.33 -9.75
C MET A 20 15.06 4.41 -11.09
N GLY A 21 14.99 3.34 -11.89
CA GLY A 21 15.68 3.23 -13.19
C GLY A 21 17.18 2.92 -13.12
N GLU A 22 17.77 2.77 -11.93
CA GLU A 22 19.16 2.35 -11.76
C GLU A 22 19.27 0.91 -11.27
N VAL A 23 20.31 0.18 -11.69
CA VAL A 23 20.54 -1.20 -11.22
C VAL A 23 20.70 -1.23 -9.69
N ALA A 24 19.86 -2.04 -9.05
CA ALA A 24 19.84 -2.21 -7.60
C ALA A 24 21.19 -2.72 -7.08
N LYS A 25 21.59 -2.24 -5.89
CA LYS A 25 22.87 -2.60 -5.25
C LYS A 25 22.64 -3.18 -3.86
N MET A 26 23.48 -4.14 -3.48
CA MET A 26 23.49 -4.66 -2.11
C MET A 26 23.73 -3.54 -1.11
N GLY A 27 22.89 -3.48 -0.07
CA GLY A 27 22.91 -2.43 0.94
C GLY A 27 22.31 -1.09 0.51
N GLN A 28 21.78 -0.99 -0.71
CA GLN A 28 21.06 0.21 -1.15
C GLN A 28 19.85 0.45 -0.25
N GLU A 29 19.68 1.69 0.19
CA GLU A 29 18.51 2.10 0.95
C GLU A 29 17.32 2.27 0.01
N VAL A 30 16.15 1.88 0.51
CA VAL A 30 14.89 1.94 -0.23
C VAL A 30 13.95 2.88 0.49
N TYR A 31 13.34 3.77 -0.27
CA TYR A 31 12.48 4.84 0.21
C TYR A 31 11.04 4.68 -0.30
N GLU A 32 10.11 5.30 0.40
CA GLU A 32 8.72 5.40 -0.03
C GLU A 32 8.58 6.07 -1.40
N GLY A 33 7.71 5.51 -2.23
CA GLY A 33 7.41 5.96 -3.59
C GLY A 33 8.52 5.64 -4.60
N GLU A 34 9.43 4.72 -4.29
CA GLU A 34 10.43 4.27 -5.27
C GLU A 34 9.89 3.13 -6.14
N ASP A 35 10.11 3.26 -7.44
CA ASP A 35 9.73 2.26 -8.43
C ASP A 35 10.78 1.15 -8.46
N ILE A 36 10.32 -0.09 -8.38
CA ILE A 36 11.15 -1.28 -8.57
C ILE A 36 10.66 -2.04 -9.79
N ILE A 37 11.57 -2.23 -10.74
CA ILE A 37 11.31 -2.87 -12.01
C ILE A 37 12.25 -4.07 -12.15
N GLY A 38 11.75 -5.20 -12.62
CA GLY A 38 12.59 -6.33 -12.96
C GLY A 38 12.01 -7.16 -14.10
N ILE A 39 12.83 -8.07 -14.61
CA ILE A 39 12.43 -9.02 -15.66
C ILE A 39 12.38 -10.43 -15.13
N GLN A 40 11.94 -11.37 -15.97
CA GLN A 40 11.84 -12.78 -15.60
C GLN A 40 13.12 -13.34 -14.93
N GLY A 41 12.97 -13.79 -13.69
CA GLY A 41 14.05 -14.42 -12.92
C GLY A 41 14.87 -13.45 -12.06
N ASP A 42 14.60 -12.14 -12.15
CA ASP A 42 15.12 -11.16 -11.21
C ASP A 42 14.48 -11.35 -9.82
N MET A 43 15.28 -11.11 -8.79
CA MET A 43 14.85 -11.16 -7.40
C MET A 43 15.50 -10.03 -6.64
N ILE A 44 14.73 -9.42 -5.74
CA ILE A 44 15.25 -8.47 -4.76
C ILE A 44 14.63 -8.74 -3.39
N ILE A 45 15.48 -8.82 -2.37
CA ILE A 45 15.04 -8.98 -0.98
C ILE A 45 15.39 -7.70 -0.25
N ILE A 46 14.39 -7.09 0.38
CA ILE A 46 14.53 -5.83 1.10
C ILE A 46 14.21 -6.11 2.56
N SER A 47 15.17 -5.83 3.44
CA SER A 47 14.92 -5.84 4.87
C SER A 47 14.34 -4.48 5.26
N GLY A 48 13.07 -4.47 5.62
CA GLY A 48 12.32 -3.27 5.99
C GLY A 48 11.18 -3.60 6.93
N LYS A 49 10.59 -2.57 7.52
CA LYS A 49 9.31 -2.66 8.23
C LYS A 49 8.24 -2.06 7.34
N SER A 50 7.02 -2.59 7.40
CA SER A 50 5.85 -1.95 6.81
C SER A 50 6.03 -1.62 5.32
N LEU A 51 6.37 -2.64 4.51
CA LEU A 51 6.45 -2.51 3.07
C LEU A 51 5.09 -2.93 2.48
N SER A 52 4.28 -1.96 2.05
CA SER A 52 3.14 -2.22 1.18
C SER A 52 3.60 -2.08 -0.27
N ILE A 53 3.12 -2.97 -1.12
CA ILE A 53 3.49 -3.00 -2.54
C ILE A 53 2.19 -2.98 -3.32
N ILE A 54 2.03 -1.96 -4.18
CA ILE A 54 0.94 -1.89 -5.15
C ILE A 54 1.47 -2.51 -6.43
N GLU A 55 0.87 -3.61 -6.85
CA GLU A 55 1.20 -4.29 -8.09
C GLU A 55 0.22 -3.86 -9.19
N GLU A 56 0.73 -3.48 -10.37
CA GLU A 56 -0.11 -3.18 -11.54
C GLU A 56 -0.40 -4.41 -12.42
N ASP A 57 0.50 -5.42 -12.46
CA ASP A 57 0.50 -6.43 -13.53
C ASP A 57 0.26 -7.91 -13.11
N GLY A 58 0.23 -8.24 -11.82
CA GLY A 58 -0.29 -9.53 -11.30
C GLY A 58 0.63 -10.77 -11.32
N ASP A 59 1.94 -10.62 -11.60
CA ASP A 59 2.94 -11.70 -11.66
C ASP A 59 4.02 -11.69 -10.54
N VAL A 60 3.89 -10.82 -9.54
CA VAL A 60 4.83 -10.66 -8.42
C VAL A 60 4.28 -11.32 -7.15
N SER A 61 4.99 -12.35 -6.66
CA SER A 61 4.76 -12.82 -5.29
C SER A 61 5.44 -11.87 -4.30
N CYS A 62 4.78 -10.77 -3.95
CA CYS A 62 5.22 -9.83 -2.95
C CYS A 62 4.91 -10.36 -1.55
N THR A 63 5.93 -10.62 -0.75
CA THR A 63 5.78 -10.72 0.72
C THR A 63 6.46 -9.50 1.35
N PRO A 64 6.17 -9.13 2.61
CA PRO A 64 6.60 -7.85 3.22
C PRO A 64 8.11 -7.58 3.27
N THR A 65 8.95 -8.50 2.75
CA THR A 65 10.42 -8.41 2.72
C THR A 65 11.03 -9.01 1.45
N LYS A 66 10.25 -9.60 0.53
CA LYS A 66 10.78 -10.29 -0.65
C LYS A 66 9.93 -10.04 -1.88
N LEU A 67 10.60 -9.55 -2.92
CA LEU A 67 10.10 -9.37 -4.28
C LEU A 67 10.75 -10.43 -5.18
N THR A 68 9.94 -11.19 -5.91
CA THR A 68 10.43 -12.19 -6.88
C THR A 68 9.62 -12.02 -8.16
N GLY A 69 10.31 -11.66 -9.24
CA GLY A 69 9.69 -11.58 -10.56
C GLY A 69 9.53 -12.97 -11.16
N ASN A 70 8.29 -13.41 -11.36
CA ASN A 70 8.02 -14.61 -12.16
C ASN A 70 7.98 -14.31 -13.67
N ASN A 71 7.85 -13.02 -14.04
CA ASN A 71 7.97 -12.43 -15.38
C ASN A 71 8.48 -10.98 -15.24
N ASP A 72 8.17 -10.11 -16.20
CA ASP A 72 8.38 -8.67 -16.07
C ASP A 72 7.47 -8.11 -14.98
N PHE A 73 8.01 -7.23 -14.14
CA PHE A 73 7.25 -6.62 -13.06
C PHE A 73 7.64 -5.18 -12.81
N GLU A 74 6.65 -4.42 -12.37
CA GLU A 74 6.77 -3.05 -11.88
C GLU A 74 5.97 -2.93 -10.59
N CYS A 75 6.58 -2.33 -9.57
CA CYS A 75 5.93 -2.15 -8.29
C CYS A 75 6.42 -0.90 -7.58
N VAL A 76 5.52 -0.26 -6.84
CA VAL A 76 5.81 0.91 -6.02
C VAL A 76 5.79 0.49 -4.56
N ILE A 77 6.80 0.93 -3.81
CA ILE A 77 6.88 0.65 -2.37
C ILE A 77 6.28 1.82 -1.59
N GLU A 78 5.31 1.50 -0.75
CA GLU A 78 4.69 2.44 0.18
C GLU A 78 4.87 2.00 1.64
N GLN A 79 4.62 2.92 2.55
CA GLN A 79 4.51 2.59 3.96
C GLN A 79 3.23 1.77 4.19
N ASP A 80 3.37 0.58 4.76
CA ASP A 80 2.24 -0.18 5.30
C ASP A 80 1.70 0.56 6.51
N LEU A 81 0.52 1.14 6.33
CA LEU A 81 -0.23 1.76 7.43
C LEU A 81 -0.78 0.64 8.29
N ASP A 82 -0.33 0.57 9.54
CA ASP A 82 -0.93 -0.31 10.55
C ASP A 82 -2.32 0.22 10.90
N LEU A 83 -3.29 -0.09 10.03
CA LEU A 83 -4.66 0.39 10.16
C LEU A 83 -5.28 -0.07 11.49
N GLU A 84 -4.94 -1.26 11.97
CA GLU A 84 -5.38 -1.78 13.28
C GLU A 84 -4.93 -0.85 14.41
N ALA A 85 -3.65 -0.49 14.45
CA ALA A 85 -3.13 0.46 15.42
C ALA A 85 -3.73 1.87 15.26
N MET A 86 -4.12 2.27 14.05
CA MET A 86 -4.80 3.55 13.82
C MET A 86 -6.25 3.54 14.35
N TRP A 87 -6.97 2.41 14.22
CA TRP A 87 -8.32 2.24 14.79
C TRP A 87 -8.30 2.25 16.32
N ASP A 88 -7.29 1.65 16.95
CA ASP A 88 -7.14 1.63 18.41
C ASP A 88 -6.81 3.01 19.02
N ASN A 89 -6.13 3.87 18.26
CA ASN A 89 -5.76 5.22 18.69
C ASN A 89 -6.74 6.30 18.25
N VAL A 90 -7.84 5.93 17.59
CA VAL A 90 -8.82 6.91 17.11
C VAL A 90 -9.56 7.53 18.30
N VAL A 91 -9.49 8.86 18.42
CA VAL A 91 -10.26 9.60 19.43
C VAL A 91 -11.68 9.76 18.92
N TRP A 92 -12.62 9.03 19.50
CA TRP A 92 -14.04 9.19 19.22
C TRP A 92 -14.55 10.46 19.92
N GLU A 93 -14.75 11.53 19.16
CA GLU A 93 -15.44 12.71 19.65
C GLU A 93 -16.96 12.48 19.55
N GLU A 94 -17.65 12.56 20.70
CA GLU A 94 -19.11 12.49 20.74
C GLU A 94 -19.69 13.76 20.09
N ILE A 95 -20.61 13.59 19.13
CA ILE A 95 -21.34 14.71 18.54
C ILE A 95 -22.34 15.22 19.58
N THR A 96 -21.96 16.24 20.34
CA THR A 96 -22.81 16.83 21.38
C THR A 96 -23.87 17.77 20.84
N ASP A 97 -23.78 18.17 19.57
CA ASP A 97 -24.72 19.13 18.97
C ASP A 97 -24.97 18.77 17.50
N ILE A 98 -26.17 18.27 17.21
CA ILE A 98 -26.70 18.19 15.85
C ILE A 98 -27.39 19.53 15.63
N ALA A 99 -26.86 20.36 14.73
CA ALA A 99 -27.51 21.61 14.35
C ALA A 99 -28.99 21.32 14.02
N GLU A 100 -29.88 22.18 14.54
CA GLU A 100 -31.35 22.04 14.50
C GLU A 100 -31.85 21.24 13.30
N GLU A 101 -32.64 20.21 13.61
CA GLU A 101 -33.32 19.34 12.68
C GLU A 101 -34.04 20.17 11.59
N VAL A 102 -33.39 20.36 10.44
CA VAL A 102 -34.11 20.79 9.25
C VAL A 102 -34.84 19.56 8.74
N VAL A 103 -36.07 19.40 9.23
CA VAL A 103 -37.00 18.38 8.77
C VAL A 103 -37.35 18.72 7.32
N TYR A 104 -36.73 18.00 6.38
CA TYR A 104 -37.24 17.93 5.02
C TYR A 104 -38.32 16.85 4.99
N GLU A 105 -39.56 17.24 4.69
CA GLU A 105 -40.60 16.27 4.33
C GLU A 105 -40.18 15.58 3.03
N ILE A 106 -39.70 14.34 3.15
CA ILE A 106 -39.42 13.49 1.99
C ILE A 106 -40.73 12.82 1.63
N ASP A 107 -41.47 13.42 0.69
CA ASP A 107 -42.78 12.95 0.22
C ASP A 107 -42.77 11.55 -0.44
N ASN A 108 -41.60 10.93 -0.62
CA ASN A 108 -41.46 9.55 -1.09
C ASN A 108 -40.22 8.87 -0.50
N ILE A 109 -40.38 8.16 0.62
CA ILE A 109 -39.44 7.11 0.99
C ILE A 109 -39.87 5.84 0.24
N THR A 110 -39.32 5.59 -0.94
CA THR A 110 -39.40 4.27 -1.57
C THR A 110 -38.42 3.34 -0.87
N ALA A 111 -38.81 2.87 0.31
CA ALA A 111 -38.19 1.71 0.92
C ALA A 111 -38.60 0.48 0.08
N THR A 112 -37.73 0.01 -0.80
CA THR A 112 -37.83 -1.36 -1.33
C THR A 112 -37.47 -2.32 -0.18
N ALA A 113 -38.38 -2.45 0.78
CA ALA A 113 -38.33 -3.48 1.81
C ALA A 113 -38.52 -4.83 1.10
N GLY A 114 -37.45 -5.63 1.10
CA GLY A 114 -37.31 -6.74 0.18
C GLY A 114 -38.01 -8.05 0.52
N VAL A 115 -37.51 -9.06 -0.20
CA VAL A 115 -37.42 -10.49 0.11
C VAL A 115 -38.63 -11.38 -0.24
N ARG A 116 -38.44 -12.27 -1.24
CA ARG A 116 -38.31 -13.74 -1.08
C ARG A 116 -38.38 -14.47 -2.43
N GLY A 117 -37.36 -15.30 -2.71
CA GLY A 117 -37.33 -16.27 -3.81
C GLY A 117 -36.03 -16.27 -4.57
#